data_AF-A0A840SEA1-F1
#
_entry.id   AF-A0A840SEA1-F1
#
_cell.length_a   1.000
_cell.length_b   1.000
_cell.length_c   1.000
_cell.angle_alpha   90.00
_cell.angle_beta   90.00
_cell.angle_gamma   90.00
#
_symmetry.space_group_name_H-M   'P 1'
#
loop_
_entity.id
_entity.type
_entity.pdbx_description
1 polymer ?
#
loop_
_entity_poly.entity_id
_entity_poly.type
_entity_poly.pdbx_seq_one_letter_code
_entity_poly.pdbx_strand_id
1 'polypeptide(L)'
;MRLTCPTCGAEYEIADAMVPAAGRHVQCTACHARWFVRGAVARQDSEDEIMQRLEARSHLRAVPTPARTPAPEPTPEPIAKTPPPDAMESPSLPAEPSPRVETTAPTPAPTPPSAPSAPVVPELKPSPRAVPAKPAERPMVASDNLALRPAPRLDLGAEPEALPAPETPPSRFARGLVVALVLAGLALSIYTWRAEIAAGLPAAAPALDVYGRAVDDLRIELDRQIDGLRD
;
A
#
# COMPACT_ATOMS: atom_id res chain seq x y z
N MET A 1 5.31 29.07 8.74
CA MET A 1 5.47 27.78 9.45
C MET A 1 6.93 27.36 9.53
N ARG A 2 7.29 26.56 10.55
CA ARG A 2 8.50 25.73 10.56
C ARG A 2 8.17 24.32 10.06
N LEU A 3 9.12 23.66 9.41
CA LEU A 3 9.05 22.28 8.95
C LEU A 3 10.33 21.53 9.33
N THR A 4 10.20 20.31 9.82
CA THR A 4 11.33 19.43 10.15
C THR A 4 11.36 18.24 9.19
N CYS A 5 12.52 17.90 8.65
CA CYS A 5 12.66 16.74 7.75
C CYS A 5 12.60 15.42 8.56
N PRO A 6 11.66 14.50 8.26
CA PRO A 6 11.50 13.26 9.04
C PRO A 6 12.66 12.27 8.88
N THR A 7 13.55 12.47 7.90
CA THR A 7 14.67 11.55 7.62
C THR A 7 16.00 11.98 8.25
N CYS A 8 16.20 13.28 8.53
CA CYS A 8 17.49 13.78 9.01
C CYS A 8 17.39 14.94 10.02
N GLY A 9 16.20 15.29 10.51
CA GLY A 9 16.00 16.33 11.53
C GLY A 9 16.29 17.77 11.08
N ALA A 10 16.62 18.01 9.80
CA ALA A 10 16.88 19.36 9.31
C ALA A 10 15.63 20.24 9.35
N GLU A 11 15.74 21.43 9.96
CA GLU A 11 14.66 22.39 10.07
C GLU A 11 14.67 23.44 8.96
N TYR A 12 13.48 23.87 8.55
CA TYR A 12 13.24 24.85 7.50
C TYR A 12 12.14 25.81 7.93
N GLU A 13 12.37 27.12 7.76
CA GLU A 13 11.37 28.16 8.00
C GLU A 13 10.83 28.69 6.67
N ILE A 14 9.52 28.63 6.47
CA ILE A 14 8.86 29.05 5.22
C ILE A 14 7.60 29.87 5.50
N ALA A 15 7.32 30.84 4.63
CA ALA A 15 6.06 31.58 4.64
C ALA A 15 4.87 30.64 4.40
N ASP A 16 3.79 30.78 5.16
CA ASP A 16 2.68 29.82 5.16
C ASP A 16 1.96 29.74 3.80
N ALA A 17 1.97 30.82 3.00
CA ALA A 17 1.48 30.85 1.63
C ALA A 17 2.25 29.93 0.64
N MET A 18 3.44 29.43 0.99
CA MET A 18 4.22 28.49 0.15
C MET A 18 3.67 27.05 0.17
N VAL A 19 2.76 26.74 1.10
CA VAL A 19 2.03 25.47 1.18
C VAL A 19 0.53 25.76 1.00
N PRO A 20 -0.07 25.42 -0.16
CA PRO A 20 -1.50 25.67 -0.39
C PRO A 20 -2.38 24.85 0.56
N ALA A 21 -3.65 25.23 0.70
CA ALA A 21 -4.62 24.55 1.56
C ALA A 21 -4.65 23.02 1.39
N ALA A 22 -4.59 22.54 0.14
CA ALA A 22 -4.55 21.12 -0.21
C ALA A 22 -3.26 20.38 0.19
N GLY A 23 -2.24 21.07 0.71
CA GLY A 23 -0.92 20.53 1.00
C GLY A 23 0.00 20.44 -0.22
N ARG A 24 1.27 20.08 0.00
CA ARG A 24 2.31 20.01 -1.03
C ARG A 24 3.42 19.04 -0.64
N HIS A 25 4.02 18.38 -1.64
CA HIS A 25 5.28 17.66 -1.46
C HIS A 25 6.47 18.63 -1.44
N VAL A 26 7.29 18.55 -0.39
CA VAL A 26 8.55 19.28 -0.24
C VAL A 26 9.74 18.31 -0.33
N GLN A 27 10.95 18.85 -0.51
CA GLN A 27 12.19 18.07 -0.58
C GLN A 27 13.26 18.66 0.35
N CYS A 28 13.96 17.79 1.08
CA CYS A 28 15.07 18.19 1.93
C CYS A 28 16.29 18.60 1.09
N THR A 29 16.91 19.73 1.38
CA THR A 29 18.19 20.10 0.75
C THR A 29 19.38 19.34 1.32
N ALA A 30 19.29 18.84 2.56
CA ALA A 30 20.38 18.12 3.23
C ALA A 30 20.43 16.61 2.94
N CYS A 31 19.29 15.95 2.72
CA CYS A 31 19.22 14.50 2.49
C CYS A 31 18.37 14.07 1.28
N HIS A 32 17.83 15.03 0.51
CA HIS A 32 16.98 14.81 -0.67
C HIS A 32 15.69 14.00 -0.48
N ALA A 33 15.37 13.56 0.74
CA ALA A 33 14.09 12.95 1.09
C ALA A 33 12.91 13.87 0.73
N ARG A 34 11.83 13.28 0.21
CA ARG A 34 10.60 13.99 -0.16
C ARG A 34 9.46 13.54 0.75
N TRP A 35 8.76 14.49 1.36
CA TRP A 35 7.60 14.21 2.22
C TRP A 35 6.45 15.18 1.90
N PHE A 36 5.25 14.86 2.40
CA PHE A 36 4.05 15.68 2.21
C PHE A 36 3.82 16.57 3.43
N VAL A 37 3.47 17.83 3.19
CA VAL A 37 3.10 18.82 4.21
C VAL A 37 1.65 19.21 3.96
N ARG A 38 0.78 19.05 4.98
CA ARG A 38 -0.62 19.52 4.93
C ARG A 38 -0.66 21.05 5.03
N GLY A 39 -1.54 21.68 4.26
CA GLY A 39 -1.80 23.11 4.38
C GLY A 39 -2.39 23.47 5.75
N ALA A 40 -2.34 24.75 6.13
CA ALA A 40 -2.89 25.20 7.41
C ALA A 40 -4.41 24.99 7.51
N VAL A 41 -5.14 25.22 6.40
CA VAL A 41 -6.61 25.09 6.34
C VAL A 41 -7.06 23.64 6.52
N ALA A 42 -6.45 22.69 5.78
CA ALA A 42 -6.75 21.26 5.85
C ALA A 42 -6.28 20.57 7.16
N ARG A 43 -6.15 21.32 8.25
CA ARG A 43 -5.76 20.85 9.57
C ARG A 43 -6.90 20.91 10.60
N GLN A 44 -7.97 21.67 10.32
CA GLN A 44 -9.09 21.91 11.27
C GLN A 44 -10.45 22.16 10.58
N ASP A 45 -10.73 21.61 9.39
CA ASP A 45 -12.13 21.51 8.93
C ASP A 45 -12.91 20.63 9.92
N SER A 46 -14.06 21.07 10.45
CA SER A 46 -14.91 20.25 11.34
C SER A 46 -15.71 19.21 10.55
N GLU A 47 -16.28 18.20 11.22
CA GLU A 47 -17.13 17.20 10.56
C GLU A 47 -18.33 17.86 9.85
N ASP A 48 -18.99 18.83 10.52
CA ASP A 48 -20.06 19.64 9.93
C ASP A 48 -19.60 20.46 8.71
N GLU A 49 -18.40 21.06 8.75
CA GLU A 49 -17.89 21.86 7.64
C GLU A 49 -17.47 20.97 6.46
N ILE A 50 -16.93 19.77 6.72
CA ILE A 50 -16.65 18.76 5.70
C ILE A 50 -17.96 18.35 5.01
N MET A 51 -19.02 18.08 5.78
CA MET A 51 -20.34 17.73 5.25
C MET A 51 -20.95 18.87 4.42
N GLN A 52 -21.00 20.10 4.94
CA GLN A 52 -21.48 21.28 4.17
C GLN A 52 -20.68 21.49 2.88
N ARG A 53 -19.35 21.30 2.90
CA ARG A 53 -18.49 21.45 1.71
C ARG A 53 -18.72 20.33 0.68
N LEU A 54 -19.17 19.15 1.10
CA LEU A 54 -19.59 18.06 0.22
C LEU A 54 -20.99 18.33 -0.38
N GLU A 55 -21.94 18.79 0.42
CA GLU A 55 -23.29 19.18 -0.03
C GLU A 55 -23.25 20.34 -1.03
N ALA A 56 -22.54 21.43 -0.70
CA ALA A 56 -22.36 22.55 -1.61
C ALA A 56 -21.75 22.13 -2.97
N ARG A 57 -20.88 21.11 -2.97
CA ARG A 57 -20.31 20.52 -4.19
C ARG A 57 -21.28 19.61 -4.95
N SER A 58 -22.20 18.91 -4.27
CA SER A 58 -23.19 18.07 -4.94
C SER A 58 -24.26 18.92 -5.63
N HIS A 59 -24.73 19.99 -4.98
CA HIS A 59 -25.68 20.95 -5.56
C HIS A 59 -25.12 21.67 -6.79
N LEU A 60 -23.82 21.98 -6.81
CA LEU A 60 -23.13 22.55 -7.97
C LEU A 60 -22.87 21.54 -9.11
N ARG A 61 -23.11 20.24 -8.90
CA ARG A 61 -22.89 19.18 -9.91
C ARG A 61 -24.17 18.68 -10.59
N ALA A 62 -25.20 19.53 -10.64
CA ALA A 62 -26.28 19.40 -11.60
C ALA A 62 -25.79 19.70 -13.03
N VAL A 63 -25.00 18.79 -13.62
CA VAL A 63 -24.75 18.81 -15.07
C VAL A 63 -26.09 18.53 -15.76
N PRO A 64 -26.63 19.45 -16.58
CA PRO A 64 -27.87 19.18 -17.29
C PRO A 64 -27.59 18.06 -18.30
N THR A 65 -28.12 16.86 -18.04
CA THR A 65 -28.09 15.76 -19.00
C THR A 65 -28.72 16.26 -20.31
N PRO A 66 -27.97 16.36 -21.43
CA PRO A 66 -28.56 16.78 -22.69
C PRO A 66 -29.60 15.73 -23.07
N ALA A 67 -30.85 16.16 -23.19
CA ALA A 67 -31.97 15.27 -23.49
C ALA A 67 -31.71 14.59 -24.84
N ARG A 68 -31.45 13.28 -24.82
CA ARG A 68 -31.33 12.49 -26.05
C ARG A 68 -32.71 12.47 -26.71
N THR A 69 -32.83 13.13 -27.86
CA THR A 69 -33.96 12.92 -28.76
C THR A 69 -34.07 11.42 -29.04
N PRO A 70 -35.23 10.78 -28.79
CA PRO A 70 -35.39 9.36 -29.08
C PRO A 70 -35.28 9.14 -30.59
N ALA A 71 -34.37 8.26 -31.00
CA ALA A 71 -34.37 7.74 -32.36
C ALA A 71 -35.59 6.82 -32.55
N PRO A 72 -36.21 6.77 -33.74
CA PRO A 72 -37.39 5.92 -33.97
C PRO A 72 -37.05 4.44 -33.81
N GLU A 73 -37.90 3.70 -33.10
CA GLU A 73 -37.75 2.25 -32.93
C GLU A 73 -37.93 1.49 -34.27
N PRO A 74 -37.07 0.49 -34.57
CA PRO A 74 -37.31 -0.43 -35.66
C PRO A 74 -38.46 -1.40 -35.30
N THR A 75 -39.42 -1.56 -36.22
CA THR A 75 -40.57 -2.46 -36.02
C THR A 75 -40.12 -3.93 -35.93
N PRO A 76 -40.54 -4.70 -34.90
CA PRO A 76 -40.17 -6.10 -34.78
C PRO A 76 -41.10 -7.01 -35.62
N GLU A 77 -40.52 -7.83 -36.49
CA GLU A 77 -41.24 -8.98 -37.08
C GLU A 77 -41.24 -10.20 -36.13
N PRO A 78 -42.30 -11.03 -36.13
CA PRO A 78 -42.48 -12.08 -35.13
C PRO A 78 -41.79 -13.40 -35.50
N ILE A 79 -40.69 -13.73 -34.81
CA ILE A 79 -40.09 -15.07 -34.88
C ILE A 79 -40.84 -16.04 -33.96
N ALA A 80 -40.98 -17.29 -34.40
CA ALA A 80 -41.91 -18.27 -33.84
C ALA A 80 -41.55 -18.81 -32.44
N LYS A 81 -42.57 -19.34 -31.75
CA LYS A 81 -42.49 -19.96 -30.43
C LYS A 81 -41.82 -21.34 -30.48
N THR A 82 -40.97 -21.64 -29.50
CA THR A 82 -40.57 -23.00 -29.13
C THR A 82 -40.68 -23.15 -27.59
N PRO A 83 -41.28 -24.23 -27.05
CA PRO A 83 -41.44 -24.46 -25.61
C PRO A 83 -40.13 -24.84 -24.88
N PRO A 84 -40.10 -24.84 -23.52
CA PRO A 84 -38.87 -24.91 -22.73
C PRO A 84 -38.26 -26.33 -22.65
N PRO A 85 -37.00 -26.46 -22.18
CA PRO A 85 -36.38 -27.76 -21.88
C PRO A 85 -37.01 -28.43 -20.65
N ASP A 86 -37.24 -29.74 -20.77
CA ASP A 86 -37.68 -30.60 -19.66
C ASP A 86 -36.57 -30.87 -18.63
N ALA A 87 -36.98 -31.40 -17.47
CA ALA A 87 -36.15 -31.58 -16.29
C ALA A 87 -35.52 -32.99 -16.18
N MET A 88 -35.00 -33.31 -14.98
CA MET A 88 -34.26 -34.53 -14.59
C MET A 88 -32.79 -34.53 -15.09
N GLU A 89 -31.82 -35.11 -14.39
CA GLU A 89 -31.89 -36.00 -13.20
C GLU A 89 -30.82 -35.59 -12.16
N SER A 90 -31.10 -35.80 -10.86
CA SER A 90 -30.09 -35.69 -9.79
C SER A 90 -30.04 -36.97 -8.96
N PRO A 91 -29.04 -37.85 -9.16
CA PRO A 91 -28.89 -39.09 -8.39
C PRO A 91 -28.09 -38.87 -7.10
N SER A 92 -28.69 -39.25 -5.97
CA SER A 92 -28.16 -39.15 -4.60
C SER A 92 -26.89 -39.98 -4.32
N LEU A 93 -26.20 -39.59 -3.23
CA LEU A 93 -25.20 -40.39 -2.50
C LEU A 93 -25.72 -41.81 -2.16
N PRO A 94 -24.80 -42.76 -1.88
CA PRO A 94 -24.85 -43.34 -0.53
C PRO A 94 -23.49 -43.69 0.11
N ALA A 95 -23.56 -43.78 1.45
CA ALA A 95 -22.75 -44.62 2.36
C ALA A 95 -21.24 -44.33 2.60
N GLU A 96 -20.98 -43.85 3.82
CA GLU A 96 -19.74 -44.14 4.59
C GLU A 96 -19.68 -45.65 4.97
N PRO A 97 -18.51 -46.22 5.35
CA PRO A 97 -18.33 -46.43 6.80
C PRO A 97 -16.87 -46.43 7.34
N SER A 98 -16.67 -45.78 8.49
CA SER A 98 -15.68 -46.13 9.53
C SER A 98 -15.93 -47.53 10.15
N PRO A 99 -15.08 -48.10 11.07
CA PRO A 99 -13.96 -47.49 11.79
C PRO A 99 -12.67 -48.36 11.92
N ARG A 100 -11.64 -47.80 12.58
CA ARG A 100 -10.86 -48.56 13.59
C ARG A 100 -10.35 -47.63 14.71
N VAL A 101 -10.25 -48.18 15.93
CA VAL A 101 -9.85 -47.49 17.16
C VAL A 101 -8.56 -48.10 17.71
N GLU A 102 -7.61 -47.26 18.13
CA GLU A 102 -6.63 -47.45 19.23
C GLU A 102 -5.95 -46.08 19.47
N THR A 103 -5.95 -45.50 20.69
CA THR A 103 -5.15 -45.86 21.88
C THR A 103 -3.65 -45.62 21.61
N THR A 104 -2.93 -44.68 22.25
CA THR A 104 -3.09 -44.06 23.58
C THR A 104 -2.43 -42.66 23.65
N ALA A 105 -2.81 -41.83 24.63
CA ALA A 105 -1.96 -40.77 25.19
C ALA A 105 -1.40 -41.24 26.56
N PRO A 106 -0.27 -40.71 27.07
CA PRO A 106 -0.37 -39.47 27.84
C PRO A 106 0.85 -38.51 27.79
N THR A 107 0.59 -37.24 28.12
CA THR A 107 1.59 -36.22 28.49
C THR A 107 1.88 -36.31 30.01
N PRO A 108 3.10 -35.98 30.46
CA PRO A 108 3.20 -34.94 31.49
C PRO A 108 4.36 -33.95 31.30
N ALA A 109 4.09 -32.68 31.63
CA ALA A 109 5.06 -31.62 31.99
C ALA A 109 5.15 -31.54 33.54
N PRO A 110 5.87 -30.61 34.22
CA PRO A 110 6.66 -29.42 33.79
C PRO A 110 8.15 -29.55 34.25
N THR A 111 9.01 -28.59 34.64
CA THR A 111 8.88 -27.16 35.04
C THR A 111 10.23 -26.40 34.93
N PRO A 112 10.26 -25.10 34.54
CA PRO A 112 11.38 -24.17 34.79
C PRO A 112 11.42 -23.73 36.29
N PRO A 113 12.48 -23.10 36.87
CA PRO A 113 13.10 -21.84 36.38
C PRO A 113 14.63 -21.65 36.62
N SER A 114 15.21 -20.60 36.01
CA SER A 114 16.12 -19.64 36.70
C SER A 114 16.62 -18.51 35.78
N ALA A 115 16.16 -17.29 36.08
CA ALA A 115 16.87 -16.02 35.94
C ALA A 115 16.84 -15.36 37.35
N PRO A 116 17.55 -14.24 37.65
CA PRO A 116 18.32 -13.35 36.78
C PRO A 116 19.72 -12.98 37.32
N SER A 117 20.46 -12.11 36.62
CA SER A 117 21.00 -10.84 37.20
C SER A 117 21.83 -9.98 36.24
N ALA A 118 21.36 -8.74 36.05
CA ALA A 118 22.13 -7.48 35.92
C ALA A 118 23.14 -7.27 34.75
N PRO A 119 23.38 -6.00 34.32
CA PRO A 119 24.21 -5.69 33.16
C PRO A 119 25.65 -5.27 33.50
N VAL A 120 26.57 -5.44 32.55
CA VAL A 120 27.86 -4.75 32.53
C VAL A 120 27.86 -3.73 31.40
N VAL A 121 27.91 -2.45 31.76
CA VAL A 121 27.99 -1.32 30.81
C VAL A 121 29.39 -0.69 30.91
N PRO A 122 30.25 -0.82 29.88
CA PRO A 122 31.50 -0.06 29.82
C PRO A 122 31.21 1.40 29.44
N GLU A 123 31.30 2.33 30.39
CA GLU A 123 31.16 3.76 30.11
C GLU A 123 32.40 4.31 29.39
N LEU A 124 32.32 4.48 28.06
CA LEU A 124 33.33 5.23 27.30
C LEU A 124 33.03 6.73 27.36
N LYS A 125 33.78 7.45 28.19
CA LYS A 125 33.78 8.91 28.24
C LYS A 125 34.39 9.52 26.97
N PRO A 126 33.87 10.65 26.46
CA PRO A 126 34.34 11.26 25.22
C PRO A 126 35.68 11.98 25.38
N SER A 127 36.46 12.02 24.29
CA SER A 127 37.71 12.80 24.15
C SER A 127 37.77 13.43 22.74
N PRO A 128 38.49 14.54 22.51
CA PRO A 128 37.99 15.59 21.61
C PRO A 128 38.53 15.62 20.18
N ARG A 129 37.75 16.28 19.31
CA ARG A 129 38.09 16.95 18.03
C ARG A 129 39.51 16.73 17.45
N ALA A 130 39.55 16.13 16.26
CA ALA A 130 40.47 16.55 15.19
C ALA A 130 39.76 17.52 14.23
N VAL A 131 40.52 18.41 13.59
CA VAL A 131 40.06 19.50 12.69
C VAL A 131 40.35 19.08 11.23
N PRO A 132 39.54 19.49 10.22
CA PRO A 132 39.25 18.61 9.07
C PRO A 132 40.29 18.64 7.95
N ALA A 133 40.32 17.55 7.18
CA ALA A 133 41.05 17.46 5.92
C ALA A 133 40.35 18.26 4.79
N LYS A 134 41.19 18.94 4.02
CA LYS A 134 40.91 19.79 2.85
C LYS A 134 39.79 19.25 1.91
N PRO A 135 38.84 20.10 1.46
CA PRO A 135 37.88 19.72 0.42
C PRO A 135 38.60 19.35 -0.89
N ALA A 136 38.17 18.26 -1.52
CA ALA A 136 38.51 17.95 -2.90
C ALA A 136 37.47 18.57 -3.85
N GLU A 137 37.92 19.25 -4.89
CA GLU A 137 37.02 19.81 -5.91
C GLU A 137 36.29 18.68 -6.65
N ARG A 138 34.97 18.65 -6.48
CA ARG A 138 34.06 17.88 -7.34
C ARG A 138 33.59 18.81 -8.47
N PRO A 139 33.56 18.37 -9.74
CA PRO A 139 33.08 19.19 -10.83
C PRO A 139 31.69 19.79 -10.53
N MET A 140 31.53 21.08 -10.80
CA MET A 140 30.23 21.76 -10.70
C MET A 140 29.28 21.14 -11.72
N VAL A 141 28.36 20.29 -11.27
CA VAL A 141 27.14 20.02 -12.02
C VAL A 141 26.41 21.34 -12.18
N ALA A 142 26.17 21.76 -13.43
CA ALA A 142 25.46 22.99 -13.71
C ALA A 142 24.06 22.90 -13.09
N SER A 143 23.77 23.81 -12.16
CA SER A 143 22.42 23.95 -11.62
C SER A 143 21.61 24.70 -12.67
N ASP A 144 20.96 23.94 -13.57
CA ASP A 144 19.91 24.43 -14.46
C ASP A 144 18.76 24.98 -13.60
N ASN A 145 18.90 26.23 -13.19
CA ASN A 145 17.85 27.04 -12.61
C ASN A 145 16.82 27.26 -13.72
N LEU A 146 15.88 26.32 -13.82
CA LEU A 146 14.85 26.26 -14.84
C LEU A 146 14.24 27.65 -15.04
N ALA A 147 14.58 28.28 -16.17
CA ALA A 147 14.21 29.66 -16.43
C ALA A 147 12.70 29.85 -16.27
N LEU A 148 12.30 31.01 -15.73
CA LEU A 148 10.90 31.37 -15.55
C LEU A 148 10.19 31.29 -16.91
N ARG A 149 9.54 30.17 -17.18
CA ARG A 149 8.65 30.04 -18.34
C ARG A 149 7.55 31.07 -18.17
N PRO A 150 7.37 32.03 -19.10
CA PRO A 150 6.18 32.87 -19.07
C PRO A 150 4.96 31.94 -19.14
N ALA A 151 3.97 32.17 -18.28
CA ALA A 151 2.76 31.36 -18.31
C ALA A 151 2.10 31.50 -19.70
N PRO A 152 1.71 30.39 -20.35
CA PRO A 152 0.98 30.48 -21.61
C PRO A 152 -0.33 31.22 -21.35
N ARG A 153 -0.49 32.37 -22.01
CA ARG A 153 -1.77 33.07 -22.11
C ARG A 153 -2.73 32.08 -22.79
N LEU A 154 -3.83 31.73 -22.13
CA LEU A 154 -4.82 30.84 -22.74
C LEU A 154 -5.43 31.54 -23.95
N ASP A 155 -5.04 31.08 -25.14
CA ASP A 155 -5.65 31.49 -26.40
C ASP A 155 -6.78 30.52 -26.71
N LEU A 156 -8.03 31.00 -26.63
CA LEU A 156 -9.22 30.16 -26.56
C LEU A 156 -9.75 29.71 -27.93
N GLY A 157 -8.90 29.73 -28.96
CA GLY A 157 -9.26 29.48 -30.36
C GLY A 157 -8.36 28.47 -31.11
N ALA A 158 -7.44 27.79 -30.43
CA ALA A 158 -6.63 26.74 -31.05
C ALA A 158 -7.28 25.35 -30.88
N GLU A 159 -7.53 24.66 -31.99
CA GLU A 159 -7.91 23.24 -31.98
C GLU A 159 -6.74 22.40 -31.43
N PRO A 160 -6.98 21.39 -30.56
CA PRO A 160 -5.91 20.68 -29.86
C PRO A 160 -5.19 19.68 -30.77
N GLU A 161 -4.21 20.19 -31.54
CA GLU A 161 -3.19 19.39 -32.21
C GLU A 161 -2.64 18.32 -31.23
N ALA A 162 -2.72 17.05 -31.62
CA ALA A 162 -2.53 15.93 -30.70
C ALA A 162 -1.06 15.73 -30.30
N LEU A 163 -0.63 16.46 -29.27
CA LEU A 163 0.71 16.33 -28.69
C LEU A 163 1.00 14.88 -28.28
N PRO A 164 2.13 14.28 -28.72
CA PRO A 164 2.47 12.91 -28.38
C PRO A 164 2.65 12.76 -26.86
N ALA A 165 2.03 11.74 -26.28
CA ALA A 165 2.04 11.52 -24.84
C ALA A 165 3.48 11.29 -24.32
N PRO A 166 3.92 11.96 -23.24
CA PRO A 166 5.25 11.77 -22.71
C PRO A 166 5.36 10.41 -22.01
N GLU A 167 6.11 9.48 -22.58
CA GLU A 167 6.40 8.20 -21.94
C GLU A 167 7.21 8.41 -20.64
N THR A 168 6.55 8.26 -19.49
CA THR A 168 7.23 8.37 -18.19
C THR A 168 8.12 7.15 -17.97
N PRO A 169 9.45 7.30 -17.80
CA PRO A 169 10.33 6.16 -17.62
C PRO A 169 9.98 5.41 -16.31
N PRO A 170 9.89 4.06 -16.33
CA PRO A 170 9.38 3.28 -15.20
C PRO A 170 10.27 3.46 -13.97
N SER A 171 9.67 3.89 -12.85
CA SER A 171 10.42 4.22 -11.65
C SER A 171 11.13 2.98 -11.07
N ARG A 172 12.38 3.15 -10.65
CA ARG A 172 13.19 2.06 -10.07
C ARG A 172 12.57 1.54 -8.77
N PHE A 173 11.80 2.37 -8.07
CA PHE A 173 11.03 2.02 -6.87
C PHE A 173 9.89 1.03 -7.17
N ALA A 174 9.10 1.26 -8.24
CA ALA A 174 8.00 0.36 -8.60
C ALA A 174 8.50 -1.06 -8.93
N ARG A 175 9.67 -1.19 -9.55
CA ARG A 175 10.31 -2.51 -9.78
C ARG A 175 10.65 -3.24 -8.48
N GLY A 176 11.14 -2.52 -7.47
CA GLY A 176 11.41 -3.08 -6.14
C GLY A 176 10.13 -3.57 -5.45
N LEU A 177 9.04 -2.78 -5.51
CA LEU A 177 7.74 -3.18 -4.97
C LEU A 177 7.17 -4.43 -5.68
N VAL A 178 7.27 -4.49 -7.01
CA VAL A 178 6.82 -5.67 -7.78
C VAL A 178 7.62 -6.92 -7.41
N VAL A 179 8.95 -6.83 -7.26
CA VAL A 179 9.78 -7.96 -6.79
C VAL A 179 9.38 -8.39 -5.37
N ALA A 180 9.13 -7.45 -4.46
CA ALA A 180 8.68 -7.77 -3.10
C ALA A 180 7.30 -8.47 -3.10
N LEU A 181 6.36 -8.02 -3.93
CA LEU A 181 5.04 -8.66 -4.08
C LEU A 181 5.13 -10.05 -4.73
N VAL A 182 6.02 -10.25 -5.70
CA VAL A 182 6.27 -11.57 -6.29
C VAL A 182 6.89 -12.53 -5.26
N LEU A 183 7.83 -12.06 -4.43
CA LEU A 183 8.41 -12.87 -3.35
C LEU A 183 7.39 -13.20 -2.26
N ALA A 184 6.54 -12.25 -1.88
CA ALA A 184 5.44 -12.49 -0.93
C ALA A 184 4.41 -13.47 -1.49
N GLY A 185 4.05 -13.34 -2.76
CA GLY A 185 3.17 -14.29 -3.46
C GLY A 185 3.77 -15.70 -3.53
N LEU A 186 5.06 -15.82 -3.85
CA LEU A 186 5.77 -17.10 -3.86
C LEU A 186 5.83 -17.75 -2.47
N ALA A 187 6.10 -16.96 -1.42
CA ALA A 187 6.09 -17.46 -0.05
C ALA A 187 4.69 -17.95 0.36
N LEU A 188 3.64 -17.18 0.04
CA LEU A 188 2.25 -17.59 0.27
C LEU A 188 1.89 -18.87 -0.50
N SER A 189 2.32 -19.01 -1.76
CA SER A 189 2.17 -20.24 -2.54
C SER A 189 2.84 -21.45 -1.88
N ILE A 190 4.08 -21.29 -1.38
CA ILE A 190 4.80 -22.34 -0.64
C ILE A 190 4.06 -22.71 0.65
N TYR A 191 3.49 -21.72 1.36
CA TYR A 191 2.67 -21.95 2.54
C TYR A 191 1.38 -22.73 2.21
N THR A 192 0.66 -22.38 1.14
CA THR A 192 -0.59 -23.06 0.76
C THR A 192 -0.37 -24.49 0.25
N TRP A 193 0.71 -24.73 -0.51
CA TRP A 193 1.05 -26.06 -1.03
C TRP A 193 1.99 -26.87 -0.13
N ARG A 194 2.22 -26.43 1.13
CA ARG A 194 3.25 -26.99 2.04
C ARG A 194 3.22 -28.51 2.18
N ALA A 195 2.03 -29.11 2.27
CA ALA A 195 1.86 -30.55 2.46
C ALA A 195 2.19 -31.35 1.18
N GLU A 196 1.85 -30.81 0.01
CA GLU A 196 2.11 -31.43 -1.29
C GLU A 196 3.60 -31.34 -1.65
N ILE A 197 4.23 -30.20 -1.35
CA ILE A 197 5.68 -30.02 -1.47
C ILE A 197 6.43 -30.95 -0.50
N ALA A 198 5.97 -31.09 0.75
CA ALA A 198 6.57 -32.00 1.73
C ALA A 198 6.44 -33.49 1.32
N ALA A 199 5.33 -33.88 0.68
CA ALA A 199 5.14 -35.23 0.14
C ALA A 199 6.08 -35.51 -1.05
N GLY A 200 6.29 -34.52 -1.94
CA GLY A 200 7.22 -34.65 -3.07
C GLY A 200 8.71 -34.56 -2.69
N LEU A 201 9.04 -33.76 -1.67
CA LEU A 201 10.41 -33.55 -1.17
C LEU A 201 10.47 -33.71 0.36
N PRO A 202 10.53 -34.94 0.90
CA PRO A 202 10.54 -35.18 2.34
C PRO A 202 11.75 -34.56 3.07
N ALA A 203 12.85 -34.28 2.36
CA ALA A 203 13.99 -33.54 2.90
C ALA A 203 13.69 -32.05 3.20
N ALA A 204 12.67 -31.47 2.57
CA ALA A 204 12.24 -30.09 2.79
C ALA A 204 11.18 -29.94 3.91
N ALA A 205 10.48 -31.02 4.27
CA ALA A 205 9.41 -31.03 5.27
C ALA A 205 9.74 -30.27 6.58
N PRO A 206 10.86 -30.52 7.30
CA PRO A 206 11.14 -29.81 8.55
C PRO A 206 11.37 -28.30 8.38
N ALA A 207 11.82 -27.84 7.21
CA ALA A 207 11.95 -26.42 6.91
C ALA A 207 10.58 -25.77 6.62
N LEU A 208 9.71 -26.49 5.90
CA LEU A 208 8.33 -26.08 5.64
C LEU A 208 7.50 -26.02 6.93
N ASP A 209 7.72 -26.95 7.87
CA ASP A 209 7.04 -26.95 9.19
C ASP A 209 7.51 -25.81 10.10
N VAL A 210 8.78 -25.38 10.01
CA VAL A 210 9.28 -24.18 10.71
C VAL A 210 8.67 -22.92 10.10
N TYR A 211 8.64 -22.82 8.77
CA TYR A 211 8.05 -21.67 8.07
C TYR A 211 6.53 -21.57 8.32
N GLY A 212 5.80 -22.69 8.24
CA GLY A 212 4.36 -22.76 8.45
C GLY A 212 3.97 -22.23 9.84
N ARG A 213 4.61 -22.73 10.90
CA ARG A 213 4.38 -22.26 12.27
C ARG A 213 4.65 -20.77 12.44
N ALA A 214 5.73 -20.23 11.88
CA ALA A 214 6.02 -18.80 11.96
C ALA A 214 4.97 -17.92 11.26
N VAL A 215 4.31 -18.43 10.20
CA VAL A 215 3.16 -17.76 9.55
C VAL A 215 1.88 -17.90 10.38
N ASP A 216 1.63 -19.09 10.96
CA ASP A 216 0.48 -19.36 11.82
C ASP A 216 0.53 -18.50 13.10
N ASP A 217 1.69 -18.42 13.77
CA ASP A 217 1.94 -17.58 14.95
C ASP A 217 1.71 -16.08 14.64
N LEU A 218 2.23 -15.59 13.49
CA LEU A 218 2.04 -14.22 13.03
C LEU A 218 0.58 -13.91 12.71
N ARG A 219 -0.16 -14.87 12.13
CA ARG A 219 -1.60 -14.72 11.86
C ARG A 219 -2.39 -14.59 13.16
N ILE A 220 -2.15 -15.46 14.13
CA ILE A 220 -2.88 -15.44 15.41
C ILE A 220 -2.57 -14.16 16.18
N GLU A 221 -1.34 -13.65 16.13
CA GLU A 221 -0.98 -12.36 16.73
C GLU A 221 -1.67 -11.17 16.04
N LEU A 222 -1.82 -11.21 14.71
CA LEU A 222 -2.56 -10.18 13.98
C LEU A 222 -4.08 -10.21 14.30
N ASP A 223 -4.68 -11.39 14.44
CA ASP A 223 -6.08 -11.55 14.90
C ASP A 223 -6.28 -10.87 16.26
N ARG A 224 -5.41 -11.16 17.25
CA ARG A 224 -5.47 -10.53 18.60
C ARG A 224 -5.39 -9.01 18.54
N GLN A 225 -4.55 -8.47 17.65
CA GLN A 225 -4.40 -7.01 17.48
C GLN A 225 -5.61 -6.36 16.80
N ILE A 226 -6.34 -7.10 15.96
CA ILE A 226 -7.59 -6.63 15.35
C ILE A 226 -8.74 -6.66 16.35
N ASP A 227 -8.88 -7.73 17.14
CA ASP A 227 -9.89 -7.83 18.20
C ASP A 227 -9.62 -6.79 19.31
N GLY A 228 -8.37 -6.63 19.74
CA GLY A 228 -7.96 -5.60 20.72
C GLY A 228 -7.99 -4.15 20.21
N LEU A 229 -8.44 -3.91 18.97
CA LEU A 229 -8.77 -2.59 18.42
C LEU A 229 -10.30 -2.40 18.25
N ARG A 230 -11.11 -3.38 18.65
CA ARG A 230 -12.57 -3.41 18.50
C ARG A 230 -13.33 -3.24 19.82
N ASP A 231 -12.70 -3.64 20.93
CA ASP A 231 -13.16 -3.44 22.31
C ASP A 231 -12.72 -2.07 22.89
#